data_AF-A0A942T1A6-F1
#
_entry.id   AF-A0A942T1A6-F1
#
_cell.length_a   1.000
_cell.length_b   1.000
_cell.length_c   1.000
_cell.angle_alpha   90.00
_cell.angle_beta   90.00
_cell.angle_gamma   90.00
#
_symmetry.space_group_name_H-M   'P 1'
#
loop_
_entity.id
_entity.type
_entity.pdbx_description
1 polymer ?
#
loop_
_entity_poly.entity_id
_entity_poly.type
_entity_poly.pdbx_seq_one_letter_code
_entity_poly.pdbx_strand_id
1 'polypeptide(L)'
;MNQPTVSDIIDRLKSILNGEMTREEVSDWASYYVMADAPTINDEIVWDLLKIISGIDILDSPTSYLHNEEDIKDWMKQATKSLLK
;
A
#
# COMPACT_ATOMS: atom_id res chain seq x y z
N MET A 1 18.42 4.17 3.36
CA MET A 1 17.34 3.25 3.77
C MET A 1 17.35 2.06 2.84
N ASN A 2 16.95 0.89 3.32
CA ASN A 2 16.65 -0.23 2.42
C ASN A 2 15.32 0.05 1.72
N GLN A 3 15.20 -0.34 0.45
CA GLN A 3 13.93 -0.24 -0.27
C GLN A 3 12.89 -1.15 0.39
N PRO A 4 11.62 -0.72 0.47
CA PRO A 4 10.54 -1.60 0.92
C PRO A 4 10.42 -2.82 0.02
N THR A 5 9.90 -3.89 0.61
CA THR A 5 9.59 -5.14 -0.07
C THR A 5 8.08 -5.32 -0.22
N VAL A 6 7.67 -6.29 -1.03
CA VAL A 6 6.25 -6.69 -1.11
C VAL A 6 5.74 -7.16 0.26
N SER A 7 6.58 -7.80 1.08
CA SER A 7 6.19 -8.21 2.44
C SER A 7 5.86 -7.01 3.33
N ASP A 8 6.68 -5.96 3.28
CA ASP A 8 6.45 -4.74 4.07
C ASP A 8 5.10 -4.11 3.72
N ILE A 9 4.73 -4.11 2.44
CA ILE A 9 3.42 -3.59 1.98
C ILE A 9 2.28 -4.48 2.48
N ILE A 10 2.42 -5.80 2.34
CA ILE A 10 1.40 -6.76 2.80
C ILE A 10 1.18 -6.63 4.31
N ASP A 11 2.23 -6.48 5.10
CA ASP A 11 2.11 -6.40 6.55
C ASP A 11 1.42 -5.10 6.99
N ARG A 12 1.67 -3.98 6.30
CA ARG A 12 0.92 -2.73 6.53
C ARG A 12 -0.56 -2.85 6.17
N LEU A 13 -0.88 -3.51 5.06
CA LEU A 13 -2.28 -3.77 4.69
C LEU A 13 -2.99 -4.66 5.71
N LYS A 14 -2.30 -5.67 6.28
CA LYS A 14 -2.84 -6.47 7.41
C LYS A 14 -3.07 -5.60 8.64
N SER A 15 -2.14 -4.72 8.99
CA SER A 15 -2.30 -3.83 10.14
C SER A 15 -3.48 -2.87 9.99
N ILE A 16 -3.83 -2.43 8.77
CA ILE A 16 -5.10 -1.71 8.53
C ILE A 16 -6.31 -2.60 8.88
N LEU A 17 -6.34 -3.84 8.35
CA LEU A 17 -7.45 -4.77 8.59
C LEU A 17 -7.60 -5.18 10.06
N ASN A 18 -6.50 -5.17 10.81
CA ASN A 18 -6.48 -5.45 12.25
C ASN A 18 -6.77 -4.21 13.12
N GLY A 19 -6.88 -3.01 12.54
CA GLY A 19 -7.05 -1.76 13.27
C GLY A 19 -5.80 -1.29 14.02
N GLU A 20 -4.63 -1.81 13.66
CA GLU A 20 -3.32 -1.46 14.26
C GLU A 20 -2.69 -0.22 13.62
N MET A 21 -3.05 0.06 12.37
CA MET A 21 -2.63 1.25 11.62
C MET A 21 -3.83 1.88 10.94
N THR A 22 -3.81 3.21 10.80
CA THR A 22 -4.79 3.91 9.97
C THR A 22 -4.41 3.88 8.49
N ARG A 23 -5.37 4.18 7.63
CA ARG A 23 -5.12 4.26 6.18
C ARG A 23 -4.25 5.45 5.84
N GLU A 24 -4.40 6.55 6.55
CA GLU A 24 -3.57 7.76 6.44
C GLU A 24 -2.11 7.45 6.77
N GLU A 25 -1.83 6.73 7.87
CA GLU A 25 -0.46 6.35 8.23
C GLU A 25 0.24 5.52 7.15
N VAL A 26 -0.50 4.62 6.49
CA VAL A 26 0.02 3.80 5.40
C VAL A 26 0.16 4.62 4.11
N SER A 27 -0.79 5.51 3.83
CA SER A 27 -0.75 6.40 2.67
C SER A 27 0.43 7.38 2.73
N ASP A 28 0.67 7.99 3.90
CA ASP A 28 1.81 8.88 4.15
C ASP A 28 3.14 8.13 3.97
N TRP A 29 3.24 6.92 4.50
CA TRP A 29 4.43 6.08 4.34
C TRP A 29 4.70 5.74 2.87
N ALA A 30 3.67 5.40 2.09
CA ALA A 30 3.83 5.09 0.67
C ALA A 30 4.16 6.34 -0.15
N SER A 31 3.51 7.46 0.15
CA SER A 31 3.70 8.76 -0.49
C SER A 31 5.15 9.26 -0.34
N TYR A 32 5.82 8.96 0.77
CA TYR A 32 7.25 9.27 0.94
C TYR A 32 8.12 8.71 -0.20
N TYR A 33 7.81 7.52 -0.72
CA TYR A 33 8.54 6.92 -1.83
C TYR A 33 8.03 7.41 -3.19
N VAL A 34 6.71 7.53 -3.35
CA VAL A 34 6.07 7.89 -4.63
C VAL A 34 6.33 9.35 -5.01
N MET A 35 6.40 10.25 -4.03
CA MET A 35 6.62 11.68 -4.23
C MET A 35 8.10 12.09 -4.22
N ALA A 36 9.04 11.14 -4.16
CA ALA A 36 10.46 11.46 -4.21
C ALA A 36 10.86 12.01 -5.60
N ASP A 37 11.72 13.03 -5.63
CA ASP A 37 12.18 13.71 -6.86
C ASP A 37 12.85 12.76 -7.88
N ALA A 38 13.36 11.62 -7.43
CA ALA A 38 13.90 10.56 -8.28
C ALA A 38 13.35 9.19 -7.82
N PRO A 39 13.09 8.24 -8.74
CA PRO A 39 12.66 6.90 -8.38
C PRO A 39 13.68 6.23 -7.47
N THR A 40 13.26 5.91 -6.25
CA THR A 40 14.12 5.24 -5.25
C THR A 40 13.83 3.75 -5.13
N ILE A 41 12.87 3.23 -5.91
CA ILE A 41 12.38 1.84 -5.88
C ILE A 41 12.76 1.14 -7.18
N ASN A 42 13.54 0.07 -7.10
CA ASN A 42 14.00 -0.67 -8.28
C ASN A 42 13.06 -1.82 -8.67
N ASP A 43 12.34 -2.37 -7.68
CA ASP A 43 11.40 -3.46 -7.91
C ASP A 43 10.08 -2.89 -8.45
N GLU A 44 9.75 -3.24 -9.70
CA GLU A 44 8.56 -2.75 -10.39
C GLU A 44 7.26 -3.15 -9.67
N ILE A 45 7.21 -4.34 -9.07
CA ILE A 45 6.04 -4.83 -8.33
C ILE A 45 5.86 -3.99 -7.07
N VAL A 46 6.94 -3.73 -6.33
CA VAL A 46 6.91 -2.85 -5.15
C VAL A 46 6.48 -1.44 -5.56
N TRP A 47 7.02 -0.91 -6.66
CA TRP A 47 6.65 0.42 -7.15
C TRP A 47 5.16 0.54 -7.49
N ASP A 48 4.61 -0.44 -8.21
CA ASP A 48 3.19 -0.46 -8.56
C ASP A 48 2.29 -0.54 -7.32
N LEU A 49 2.66 -1.38 -6.35
CA LEU A 49 1.93 -1.48 -5.09
C LEU A 49 1.99 -0.18 -4.28
N LEU A 50 3.15 0.47 -4.19
CA LEU A 50 3.29 1.75 -3.48
C LEU A 50 2.38 2.84 -4.06
N LYS A 51 2.28 2.94 -5.39
CA LYS A 51 1.37 3.89 -6.05
C LYS A 51 -0.10 3.62 -5.73
N ILE A 52 -0.49 2.36 -5.55
CA ILE A 52 -1.85 1.99 -5.15
C ILE A 52 -2.09 2.43 -3.71
N ILE A 53 -1.21 2.04 -2.79
CA ILE A 53 -1.44 2.26 -1.37
C ILE A 53 -1.16 3.70 -0.92
N SER A 54 -0.49 4.53 -1.73
CA SER A 54 -0.42 5.99 -1.53
C SER A 54 -1.74 6.72 -1.77
N GLY A 55 -2.81 6.01 -2.17
CA GLY A 55 -4.17 6.55 -2.29
C GLY A 55 -5.19 5.78 -1.46
N ILE A 56 -4.75 4.96 -0.50
CA ILE A 56 -5.63 4.08 0.29
C ILE A 56 -6.54 4.84 1.27
N ASP A 57 -6.18 6.08 1.59
CA ASP A 57 -6.87 7.02 2.47
C ASP A 57 -7.88 7.90 1.73
N ILE A 58 -8.00 7.78 0.40
CA ILE A 58 -8.96 8.56 -0.39
C ILE A 58 -10.39 8.23 0.07
N LEU A 59 -11.12 9.27 0.44
CA LEU A 59 -12.53 9.21 0.81
C LEU A 59 -13.42 9.29 -0.44
N ASP A 60 -14.45 8.44 -0.49
CA ASP A 60 -15.56 8.54 -1.47
C ASP A 60 -16.73 9.35 -0.89
N SER A 61 -16.86 9.37 0.44
CA SER A 61 -17.80 10.22 1.16
C SER A 61 -17.20 10.68 2.50
N PRO A 62 -17.83 11.63 3.23
CA PRO A 62 -17.32 12.08 4.53
C PRO A 62 -17.12 10.97 5.57
N THR A 63 -17.71 9.79 5.38
CA THR A 63 -17.65 8.67 6.32
C THR A 63 -17.19 7.36 5.69
N SER A 64 -16.77 7.34 4.42
CA SER A 64 -16.37 6.11 3.74
C SER A 64 -15.18 6.32 2.81
N TYR A 65 -14.26 5.36 2.85
CA TYR A 65 -13.14 5.26 1.92
C TYR A 65 -13.62 4.79 0.54
N LEU A 66 -12.92 5.25 -0.49
CA LEU A 66 -13.10 4.82 -1.88
C LEU A 66 -12.83 3.32 -2.05
N HIS A 67 -11.84 2.81 -1.35
CA HIS A 67 -11.48 1.40 -1.35
C HIS A 67 -11.92 0.72 -0.06
N ASN A 68 -12.67 -0.37 -0.14
CA ASN A 68 -13.15 -1.10 1.03
C ASN A 68 -12.14 -2.18 1.48
N GLU A 69 -12.47 -2.93 2.53
CA GLU A 69 -11.59 -4.00 3.05
C GLU A 69 -11.40 -5.17 2.07
N GLU A 70 -12.37 -5.44 1.20
CA GLU A 70 -12.26 -6.51 0.20
C GLU A 70 -11.25 -6.12 -0.89
N ASP A 71 -11.25 -4.85 -1.32
CA ASP A 71 -10.23 -4.33 -2.24
C ASP A 71 -8.82 -4.53 -1.66
N ILE A 72 -8.63 -4.23 -0.37
CA ILE A 72 -7.37 -4.43 0.34
C ILE A 72 -6.95 -5.91 0.33
N LYS A 73 -7.87 -6.83 0.63
CA LYS A 73 -7.60 -8.28 0.59
C LYS A 73 -7.25 -8.76 -0.81
N ASP A 74 -7.90 -8.24 -1.84
CA ASP A 74 -7.62 -8.57 -3.22
C ASP A 74 -6.24 -8.08 -3.67
N TRP A 75 -5.82 -6.89 -3.25
CA TRP A 75 -4.46 -6.41 -3.49
C TRP A 75 -3.41 -7.28 -2.79
N MET A 76 -3.63 -7.66 -1.53
CA MET A 76 -2.73 -8.58 -0.80
C MET A 76 -2.59 -9.94 -1.51
N LYS A 77 -3.70 -10.47 -2.05
CA LYS A 77 -3.71 -11.71 -2.81
C LYS A 77 -2.93 -11.59 -4.13
N GLN A 78 -3.08 -10.48 -4.83
CA GLN A 78 -2.32 -10.20 -6.06
C GLN A 78 -0.82 -10.02 -5.79
N ALA A 79 -0.48 -9.28 -4.73
CA ALA A 79 0.89 -9.09 -4.26
C ALA A 79 1.54 -10.44 -3.90
N THR A 80 0.83 -11.30 -3.17
CA THR A 80 1.31 -12.65 -2.79
C THR A 80 1.56 -13.54 -4.01
N LYS A 81 0.69 -13.50 -5.03
CA LYS A 81 0.92 -14.23 -6.30
C LYS A 81 2.18 -13.75 -7.02
N SER A 82 2.51 -12.48 -6.88
CA SER A 82 3.68 -11.88 -7.52
C SER A 82 4.98 -12.32 -6.84
N LEU A 83 4.95 -12.66 -5.55
CA LEU A 83 6.06 -13.27 -4.80
C LEU A 83 6.36 -14.73 -5.20
N LEU A 84 5.46 -15.40 -5.90
CA LEU A 84 5.58 -16.82 -6.27
C LEU A 84 6.08 -17.03 -7.72
N LYS A 85 6.36 -15.95 -8.45
CA LYS A 85 6.90 -15.98 -9.81
C LYS A 85 8.40 -15.82 -9.80
#